data_AF-A0A7J4FEQ7-F1
#
_entry.id   AF-A0A7J4FEQ7-F1
#
_cell.length_a   1.000
_cell.length_b   1.000
_cell.length_c   1.000
_cell.angle_alpha   90.00
_cell.angle_beta   90.00
_cell.angle_gamma   90.00
#
_symmetry.space_group_name_H-M   'P 1'
#
loop_
_entity.id
_entity.type
_entity.pdbx_description
1 polymer ?
#
loop_
_entity_poly.entity_id
_entity_poly.type
_entity_poly.pdbx_seq_one_letter_code
_entity_poly.pdbx_strand_id
1 'polypeptide(L)'
;MKLTHPLENTTLYGQTVATQLTTLGGGKPLVQRLEDLRRGQRSTWDRIRRGLIEPTLTSVTPGDIAMGMPHRIVTDIMESLERLDRVISGVASPSTLLYAPEVKFSASRISVGASLETLVENLFVAGDGAGLSGGLIQAAATGVIAAVGVLQKEGIERPLNPLK
;
A
#
# COMPACT_ATOMS: atom_id res chain seq x y z
N MET A 1 -12.15 12.69 6.95
CA MET A 1 -13.55 12.22 7.02
C MET A 1 -13.55 11.00 7.91
N LYS A 2 -14.13 11.06 9.11
CA LYS A 2 -14.34 9.84 9.92
C LYS A 2 -15.68 9.24 9.47
N LEU A 3 -15.64 8.06 8.88
CA LEU A 3 -16.83 7.29 8.54
C LEU A 3 -17.39 6.72 9.86
N THR A 4 -18.51 7.25 10.34
CA THR A 4 -19.14 6.87 11.62
C THR A 4 -20.37 5.96 11.40
N HIS A 5 -20.26 5.01 10.46
CA HIS A 5 -21.26 4.03 10.00
C HIS A 5 -22.30 4.55 8.95
N PRO A 6 -22.72 3.74 7.93
CA PRO A 6 -22.33 2.38 7.58
C PRO A 6 -21.51 2.33 6.26
N LEU A 7 -20.19 2.24 6.40
CA LEU A 7 -19.27 1.63 5.42
C LEU A 7 -18.13 1.03 6.26
N GLU A 8 -18.44 -0.07 6.94
CA GLU A 8 -17.48 -0.76 7.82
C GLU A 8 -16.45 -1.60 7.04
N ASN A 9 -16.71 -1.86 5.75
CA ASN A 9 -15.83 -2.68 4.92
C ASN A 9 -14.89 -1.82 4.07
N THR A 10 -13.82 -1.34 4.70
CA THR A 10 -12.73 -0.58 4.04
C THR A 10 -12.02 -1.40 2.97
N THR A 11 -11.92 -2.72 3.15
CA THR A 11 -11.35 -3.64 2.16
C THR A 11 -12.17 -3.63 0.87
N LEU A 12 -13.49 -3.80 0.97
CA LEU A 12 -14.39 -3.79 -0.19
C LEU A 12 -14.36 -2.44 -0.91
N TYR A 13 -14.31 -1.34 -0.15
CA TYR A 13 -14.17 0.00 -0.72
C TYR A 13 -12.87 0.13 -1.52
N GLY A 14 -11.74 -0.27 -0.94
CA GLY A 14 -10.44 -0.26 -1.62
C GLY A 14 -10.42 -1.17 -2.86
N GLN A 15 -11.02 -2.36 -2.77
CA GLN A 15 -11.18 -3.27 -3.91
C GLN A 15 -12.01 -2.66 -5.04
N THR A 16 -13.08 -1.95 -4.71
CA THR A 16 -13.95 -1.30 -5.69
C THR A 16 -13.19 -0.22 -6.45
N VAL A 17 -12.47 0.64 -5.74
CA VAL A 17 -11.62 1.69 -6.34
C VAL A 17 -10.52 1.08 -7.21
N ALA A 18 -9.85 0.04 -6.72
CA ALA A 18 -8.82 -0.66 -7.48
C ALA A 18 -9.40 -1.25 -8.78
N THR A 19 -10.54 -1.94 -8.69
CA THR A 19 -11.22 -2.55 -9.84
C THR A 19 -11.62 -1.51 -10.88
N GLN A 20 -12.14 -0.36 -10.44
CA GLN A 20 -12.49 0.75 -11.34
C GLN A 20 -11.27 1.25 -12.12
N LEU A 21 -10.16 1.53 -11.44
CA LEU A 21 -8.93 2.02 -12.08
C LEU A 21 -8.31 0.97 -13.01
N THR A 22 -8.27 -0.30 -12.60
CA THR A 22 -7.81 -1.41 -13.45
C THR A 22 -8.69 -1.54 -14.70
N THR A 23 -10.00 -1.36 -14.58
CA THR A 23 -10.92 -1.37 -15.72
C THR A 23 -10.64 -0.21 -16.68
N LEU A 24 -10.48 1.01 -16.16
CA LEU A 24 -10.13 2.19 -16.96
C LEU A 24 -8.78 2.05 -17.66
N GLY A 25 -7.86 1.29 -17.07
CA GLY A 25 -6.55 0.98 -17.65
C GLY A 25 -6.53 -0.24 -18.57
N GLY A 26 -7.68 -0.88 -18.84
CA GLY A 26 -7.74 -2.07 -19.69
C GLY A 26 -6.99 -3.27 -19.11
N GLY A 27 -7.09 -3.47 -17.79
CA GLY A 27 -6.38 -4.53 -17.08
C GLY A 27 -4.99 -4.14 -16.55
N LYS A 28 -4.56 -2.88 -16.76
CA LYS A 28 -3.27 -2.35 -16.29
C LYS A 28 -3.49 -1.16 -15.36
N PRO A 29 -2.50 -0.80 -14.51
CA PRO A 29 -2.53 0.46 -13.78
C PRO A 29 -2.54 1.66 -14.73
N LEU A 30 -3.13 2.76 -14.27
CA LEU A 30 -3.05 4.05 -14.93
C LEU A 30 -1.73 4.74 -14.64
N VAL A 31 -1.26 5.51 -15.61
CA VAL A 31 -0.22 6.53 -15.44
C VAL A 31 -0.76 7.89 -15.90
N GLN A 32 -0.49 8.95 -15.14
CA GLN A 32 -0.91 10.30 -15.49
C GLN A 32 0.16 11.32 -15.05
N ARG A 33 0.44 12.31 -15.90
CA ARG A 33 1.27 13.45 -15.51
C ARG A 33 0.49 14.32 -14.53
N LEU A 34 1.17 14.84 -13.51
CA LEU A 34 0.57 15.73 -12.52
C LEU A 34 -0.07 16.97 -13.17
N GLU A 35 0.54 17.52 -14.22
CA GLU A 35 -0.03 18.64 -14.98
C GLU A 35 -1.34 18.28 -15.68
N ASP A 36 -1.41 17.09 -16.28
CA ASP A 36 -2.64 16.65 -16.95
C ASP A 36 -3.75 16.44 -15.90
N LEU A 37 -3.41 15.89 -14.73
CA LEU A 37 -4.34 15.73 -13.60
C LEU A 37 -4.87 17.09 -13.09
N ARG A 38 -3.99 18.08 -12.89
CA ARG A 38 -4.39 19.45 -12.49
C ARG A 38 -5.37 20.08 -13.46
N ARG A 39 -5.21 19.79 -14.76
CA ARG A 39 -6.07 20.30 -15.83
C ARG A 39 -7.36 19.49 -16.02
N GLY A 40 -7.56 18.42 -15.25
CA GLY A 40 -8.68 17.49 -15.45
C GLY A 40 -8.64 16.81 -16.81
N GLN A 41 -7.44 16.48 -17.30
CA GLN A 41 -7.23 15.86 -18.60
C GLN A 41 -6.54 14.50 -18.47
N ARG A 42 -6.94 13.57 -19.32
CA ARG A 42 -6.22 12.31 -19.54
C ARG A 42 -4.82 12.56 -20.09
N SER A 43 -3.82 11.84 -19.56
CA SER A 43 -2.50 11.75 -20.19
C SER A 43 -2.51 10.81 -21.39
N THR A 44 -1.66 11.09 -22.36
CA THR A 44 -1.37 10.20 -23.50
C THR A 44 0.11 9.87 -23.55
N TRP A 45 0.50 8.82 -24.26
CA TRP A 45 1.90 8.49 -24.44
C TRP A 45 2.70 9.63 -25.09
N ASP A 46 2.14 10.34 -26.06
CA ASP A 46 2.79 11.51 -26.68
C ASP A 46 3.03 12.66 -25.69
N ARG A 47 2.14 12.81 -24.71
CA ARG A 47 2.29 13.80 -23.64
C ARG A 47 3.36 13.37 -22.64
N ILE A 48 3.34 12.10 -22.23
CA ILE A 48 4.33 11.52 -21.31
C ILE A 48 5.74 11.58 -21.92
N ARG A 49 5.91 11.16 -23.17
CA ARG A 49 7.21 11.18 -23.88
C ARG A 49 7.80 12.58 -24.10
N ARG A 50 6.96 13.63 -24.11
CA ARG A 50 7.42 15.02 -24.17
C ARG A 50 7.81 15.58 -22.80
N GLY A 51 7.52 14.85 -21.73
CA GLY A 51 7.95 15.20 -20.38
C GLY A 51 9.43 14.89 -20.15
N LEU A 52 9.94 15.36 -19.01
CA LEU A 52 11.34 15.16 -18.61
C LEU A 52 11.59 13.82 -17.90
N ILE A 53 10.53 13.11 -17.53
CA ILE A 53 10.61 11.88 -16.72
C ILE A 53 10.24 10.68 -17.58
N GLU A 54 11.10 9.67 -17.56
CA GLU A 54 10.84 8.38 -18.18
C GLU A 54 10.07 7.45 -17.22
N PRO A 55 8.97 6.82 -17.66
CA PRO A 55 8.24 5.85 -16.85
C PRO A 55 9.10 4.61 -16.54
N THR A 56 9.23 4.27 -15.26
CA THR A 56 9.93 3.04 -14.83
C THR A 56 9.03 1.80 -14.92
N LEU A 57 7.73 1.96 -14.67
CA LEU A 57 6.74 0.92 -14.89
C LEU A 57 6.10 1.11 -16.27
N THR A 58 6.45 0.23 -17.21
CA THR A 58 6.01 0.33 -18.62
C THR A 58 4.71 -0.43 -18.92
N SER A 59 4.34 -1.40 -18.08
CA SER A 59 3.07 -2.12 -18.19
C SER A 59 1.92 -1.32 -17.57
N VAL A 60 1.63 -0.16 -18.16
CA VAL A 60 0.62 0.81 -17.71
C VAL A 60 -0.16 1.38 -18.88
N THR A 61 -1.26 2.06 -18.58
CA THR A 61 -2.10 2.74 -19.56
C THR A 61 -2.18 4.23 -19.22
N PRO A 62 -1.77 5.16 -20.11
CA PRO A 62 -1.97 6.58 -19.88
C PRO A 62 -3.47 6.90 -19.73
N GLY A 63 -3.84 7.57 -18.65
CA GLY A 63 -5.24 7.69 -18.26
C GLY A 63 -5.58 8.96 -17.49
N ASP A 64 -6.79 8.94 -16.91
CA ASP A 64 -7.27 9.95 -15.97
C ASP A 64 -7.63 9.28 -14.65
N ILE A 65 -6.80 9.50 -13.63
CA ILE A 65 -6.95 8.95 -12.28
C ILE A 65 -8.20 9.51 -11.62
N ALA A 66 -8.56 10.78 -11.88
CA ALA A 66 -9.73 11.42 -11.28
C ALA A 66 -11.05 10.76 -11.71
N MET A 67 -11.06 10.02 -12.83
CA MET A 67 -12.24 9.31 -13.32
C MET A 67 -12.58 8.05 -12.47
N GLY A 68 -11.60 7.43 -11.83
CA GLY A 68 -11.77 6.20 -11.04
C GLY A 68 -11.53 6.35 -9.54
N MET A 69 -11.07 7.52 -9.09
CA MET A 69 -10.75 7.78 -7.68
C MET A 69 -11.77 8.72 -7.04
N PRO A 70 -12.07 8.53 -5.73
CA PRO A 70 -12.84 9.50 -4.97
C PRO A 70 -12.18 10.89 -5.01
N HIS A 71 -12.96 11.92 -5.36
CA HIS A 71 -12.47 13.29 -5.52
C HIS A 71 -11.62 13.76 -4.33
N ARG A 72 -12.07 13.47 -3.10
CA ARG A 72 -11.34 13.83 -1.87
C ARG A 72 -9.91 13.27 -1.85
N ILE A 73 -9.72 12.01 -2.24
CA ILE A 73 -8.39 11.38 -2.24
C ILE A 73 -7.49 12.04 -3.28
N VAL A 74 -8.04 12.33 -4.47
CA VAL A 74 -7.29 13.02 -5.54
C VAL A 74 -6.86 14.42 -5.10
N THR A 75 -7.76 15.18 -4.49
CA THR A 75 -7.47 16.51 -3.93
C THR A 75 -6.41 16.44 -2.83
N ASP A 76 -6.57 15.51 -1.88
CA ASP A 76 -5.60 15.32 -0.78
C ASP A 76 -4.20 14.97 -1.34
N ILE A 77 -4.09 14.15 -2.39
CA ILE A 77 -2.82 13.83 -3.07
C ILE A 77 -2.21 15.07 -3.73
N MET A 78 -2.99 15.82 -4.52
CA MET A 78 -2.50 17.02 -5.21
C MET A 78 -2.00 18.07 -4.22
N GLU A 79 -2.78 18.38 -3.18
CA GLU A 79 -2.38 19.32 -2.14
C GLU A 79 -1.13 18.85 -1.38
N SER A 80 -1.03 17.54 -1.11
CA SER A 80 0.14 16.97 -0.43
C SER A 80 1.41 17.13 -1.26
N LEU A 81 1.34 16.87 -2.58
CA LEU A 81 2.47 17.07 -3.48
C LEU A 81 2.89 18.54 -3.55
N GLU A 82 1.94 19.46 -3.62
CA GLU A 82 2.22 20.91 -3.62
C GLU A 82 2.84 21.40 -2.33
N ARG A 83 2.41 20.86 -1.18
CA ARG A 83 3.04 21.15 0.12
C ARG A 83 4.44 20.54 0.19
N LEU A 84 4.60 19.31 -0.29
CA LEU A 84 5.89 18.61 -0.28
C LEU A 84 6.91 19.28 -1.20
N ASP A 85 6.47 19.88 -2.30
CA ASP A 85 7.34 20.65 -3.21
C ASP A 85 8.03 21.83 -2.52
N ARG A 86 7.42 22.40 -1.48
CA ARG A 86 8.04 23.46 -0.65
C ARG A 86 9.21 22.95 0.19
N VAL A 87 9.29 21.64 0.41
CA VAL A 87 10.36 20.98 1.17
C VAL A 87 11.36 20.34 0.22
N ILE A 88 10.88 19.73 -0.86
CA ILE A 88 11.69 19.04 -1.88
C ILE A 88 11.29 19.61 -3.24
N SER A 89 12.04 20.62 -3.68
CA SER A 89 11.81 21.30 -4.95
C SER A 89 11.77 20.31 -6.13
N GLY A 90 10.71 20.39 -6.93
CA GLY A 90 10.55 19.60 -8.15
C GLY A 90 9.68 18.35 -7.98
N VAL A 91 9.27 17.99 -6.76
CA VAL A 91 8.33 16.88 -6.51
C VAL A 91 6.99 17.13 -7.21
N ALA A 92 6.50 18.36 -7.22
CA ALA A 92 5.23 18.72 -7.88
C ALA A 92 5.42 19.26 -9.31
N SER A 93 6.51 18.86 -9.98
CA SER A 93 6.81 19.20 -11.37
C SER A 93 5.65 18.83 -12.32
N PRO A 94 5.42 19.60 -13.39
CA PRO A 94 4.48 19.23 -14.45
C PRO A 94 4.74 17.84 -15.08
N SER A 95 6.00 17.39 -15.05
CA SER A 95 6.40 16.08 -15.58
C SER A 95 6.27 14.94 -14.56
N THR A 96 5.95 15.20 -13.29
CA THR A 96 5.77 14.17 -12.26
C THR A 96 4.72 13.16 -12.71
N LEU A 97 5.08 11.87 -12.68
CA LEU A 97 4.19 10.78 -13.07
C LEU A 97 3.54 10.17 -11.83
N LEU A 98 2.22 10.10 -11.86
CA LEU A 98 1.40 9.43 -10.87
C LEU A 98 0.92 8.09 -11.43
N TYR A 99 1.03 7.04 -10.62
CA TYR A 99 0.55 5.70 -10.95
C TYR A 99 -0.60 5.33 -10.01
N ALA A 100 -1.67 4.75 -10.54
CA ALA A 100 -2.81 4.31 -9.75
C ALA A 100 -3.49 3.07 -10.36
N PRO A 101 -4.08 2.17 -9.55
CA PRO A 101 -4.13 2.21 -8.09
C PRO A 101 -2.84 1.66 -7.46
N GLU A 102 -2.44 2.23 -6.33
CA GLU A 102 -1.60 1.54 -5.34
C GLU A 102 -2.54 1.14 -4.20
N VAL A 103 -2.64 -0.15 -3.92
CA VAL A 103 -3.44 -0.67 -2.81
C VAL A 103 -2.72 -1.85 -2.18
N LYS A 104 -2.47 -1.74 -0.87
CA LYS A 104 -2.05 -2.85 -0.03
C LYS A 104 -3.14 -3.15 0.99
N PHE A 105 -3.79 -4.31 0.87
CA PHE A 105 -4.75 -4.77 1.87
C PHE A 105 -3.99 -5.30 3.09
N SER A 106 -4.08 -4.58 4.21
CA SER A 106 -3.57 -5.08 5.48
C SER A 106 -4.42 -6.26 5.95
N ALA A 107 -3.77 -7.32 6.44
CA ALA A 107 -4.47 -8.44 7.04
C ALA A 107 -5.22 -8.00 8.31
N SER A 108 -6.37 -8.61 8.56
CA SER A 108 -7.04 -8.50 9.86
C SER A 108 -6.11 -9.04 10.94
N ARG A 109 -5.91 -8.28 12.01
CA ARG A 109 -5.04 -8.67 13.12
C ARG A 109 -5.57 -9.96 13.76
N ILE A 110 -4.79 -11.02 13.70
CA ILE A 110 -5.10 -12.29 14.36
C ILE A 110 -4.90 -12.12 15.87
N SER A 111 -5.87 -12.57 16.66
CA SER A 111 -5.76 -12.60 18.12
C SER A 111 -4.77 -13.66 18.56
N VAL A 112 -3.74 -13.26 19.30
CA VAL A 112 -2.65 -14.12 19.75
C VAL A 112 -2.23 -13.81 21.18
N GLY A 113 -1.63 -14.79 21.86
CA GLY A 113 -0.95 -14.62 23.14
C GLY A 113 0.46 -14.04 23.02
N ALA A 114 1.17 -13.94 24.14
CA ALA A 114 2.54 -13.37 24.20
C ALA A 114 3.56 -14.14 23.35
N SER A 115 3.37 -15.45 23.20
CA SER A 115 4.20 -16.32 22.36
C SER A 115 3.76 -16.37 20.91
N LEU A 116 2.79 -15.53 20.51
CA LEU A 116 2.16 -15.50 19.19
C LEU A 116 1.42 -16.78 18.79
N GLU A 117 1.03 -17.57 19.78
CA GLU A 117 0.07 -18.65 19.62
C GLU A 117 -1.35 -18.07 19.48
N THR A 118 -2.11 -18.61 18.54
CA THR A 118 -3.52 -18.23 18.35
C THR A 118 -4.43 -18.90 19.40
N LEU A 119 -5.74 -18.70 19.28
CA LEU A 119 -6.72 -19.47 20.07
C LEU A 119 -6.79 -20.95 19.68
N VAL A 120 -6.24 -21.32 18.52
CA VAL A 120 -6.10 -22.71 18.07
C VAL A 120 -4.78 -23.25 18.60
N GLU A 121 -4.86 -24.32 19.37
CA GLU A 121 -3.70 -24.95 19.98
C GLU A 121 -2.69 -25.43 18.92
N ASN A 122 -1.40 -25.18 19.18
CA ASN A 122 -0.28 -25.50 18.31
C ASN A 122 -0.27 -24.73 16.98
N LEU A 123 -1.10 -23.69 16.85
CA LEU A 123 -1.08 -22.78 15.71
C LEU A 123 -0.46 -21.44 16.11
N PHE A 124 0.74 -21.20 15.63
CA PHE A 124 1.49 -19.96 15.81
C PHE A 124 1.48 -19.14 14.53
N VAL A 125 1.41 -17.82 14.65
CA VAL A 125 1.41 -16.91 13.50
C VAL A 125 2.44 -15.80 13.69
N ALA A 126 3.01 -15.32 12.59
CA ALA A 126 4.02 -14.26 12.59
C ALA A 126 3.93 -13.44 11.30
N GLY A 127 4.55 -12.25 11.33
CA GLY A 127 4.69 -11.39 10.17
C GLY A 127 3.45 -10.54 9.83
N ASP A 128 3.56 -9.84 8.70
CA ASP A 128 2.56 -8.86 8.26
C ASP A 128 1.23 -9.52 7.90
N GLY A 129 1.27 -10.77 7.39
CA GLY A 129 0.07 -11.54 7.04
C GLY A 129 -0.81 -11.89 8.23
N ALA A 130 -0.27 -11.89 9.45
CA ALA A 130 -1.02 -12.06 10.68
C ALA A 130 -1.53 -10.72 11.27
N GLY A 131 -1.19 -9.59 10.64
CA GLY A 131 -1.45 -8.25 11.17
C GLY A 131 -0.63 -7.91 12.42
N LEU A 132 0.50 -8.60 12.63
CA LEU A 132 1.38 -8.44 13.80
C LEU A 132 2.55 -7.48 13.57
N SER A 133 2.86 -7.18 12.30
CA SER A 133 3.94 -6.27 11.90
C SER A 133 3.52 -5.42 10.68
N GLY A 134 4.32 -4.38 10.39
CA GLY A 134 4.15 -3.53 9.20
C GLY A 134 5.45 -3.28 8.43
N GLY A 135 6.46 -4.14 8.62
CA GLY A 135 7.77 -3.95 8.05
C GLY A 135 8.72 -5.12 8.33
N LEU A 136 9.79 -5.22 7.53
CA LEU A 136 10.68 -6.39 7.51
C LEU A 136 11.25 -6.76 8.89
N ILE A 137 11.76 -5.77 9.63
CA ILE A 137 12.39 -6.00 10.93
C ILE A 137 11.37 -6.52 11.95
N GLN A 138 10.19 -5.91 11.99
CA GLN A 138 9.11 -6.33 12.89
C GLN A 138 8.62 -7.74 12.52
N ALA A 139 8.46 -8.03 11.24
CA ALA A 139 8.06 -9.36 10.77
C ALA A 139 9.08 -10.42 11.19
N ALA A 140 10.37 -10.16 10.99
CA ALA A 140 11.45 -11.05 11.43
C ALA A 140 11.43 -11.27 12.95
N ALA A 141 11.29 -10.20 13.75
CA ALA A 141 11.18 -10.30 15.20
C ALA A 141 9.99 -11.17 15.63
N THR A 142 8.81 -11.01 15.01
CA THR A 142 7.65 -11.87 15.32
C THR A 142 7.92 -13.34 14.96
N GLY A 143 8.67 -13.61 13.89
CA GLY A 143 9.08 -14.98 13.56
C GLY A 143 9.93 -15.62 14.65
N VAL A 144 10.88 -14.87 15.22
CA VAL A 144 11.71 -15.34 16.34
C VAL A 144 10.87 -15.58 17.59
N ILE A 145 9.91 -14.70 17.90
CA ILE A 145 9.02 -14.86 19.06
C ILE A 145 8.16 -16.12 18.91
N ALA A 146 7.54 -16.31 17.74
CA ALA A 146 6.73 -17.49 17.45
C ALA A 146 7.57 -18.78 17.53
N ALA A 147 8.77 -18.80 16.94
CA ALA A 147 9.68 -19.95 17.00
C ALA A 147 10.06 -20.31 18.44
N VAL A 148 10.31 -19.31 19.30
CA VAL A 148 10.53 -19.55 20.73
C VAL A 148 9.29 -20.12 21.39
N GLY A 149 8.11 -19.58 21.08
CA GLY A 149 6.84 -20.07 21.61
C GLY A 149 6.65 -21.55 21.33
N VAL A 150 6.96 -21.99 20.11
CA VAL A 150 6.96 -23.40 19.70
C VAL A 150 7.94 -24.21 20.56
N LEU A 151 9.21 -23.78 20.65
CA LEU A 151 10.22 -24.50 21.45
C LEU A 151 9.80 -24.67 22.91
N GLN A 152 9.26 -23.61 23.53
CA GLN A 152 8.78 -23.66 24.91
C GLN A 152 7.61 -24.64 25.07
N LYS A 153 6.70 -24.69 24.10
CA LYS A 153 5.55 -25.59 24.13
C LYS A 153 5.94 -27.05 23.97
N GLU A 154 6.95 -27.32 23.14
CA GLU A 154 7.55 -28.65 22.97
C GLU A 154 8.49 -29.06 24.13
N GLY A 155 8.65 -28.21 25.15
CA GLY A 155 9.54 -28.48 26.29
C GLY A 155 11.03 -28.44 25.93
N ILE A 156 11.41 -27.79 24.83
CA ILE A 156 12.79 -27.66 24.37
C ILE A 156 13.38 -26.38 24.97
N GLU A 157 14.44 -26.52 25.78
CA GLU A 157 15.17 -25.36 26.30
C GLU A 157 15.80 -24.56 25.16
N ARG A 158 15.66 -23.22 25.22
CA ARG A 158 16.29 -22.32 24.26
C ARG A 158 17.81 -22.59 24.26
N PRO A 159 18.46 -22.73 23.09
CA PRO A 159 19.91 -22.60 23.05
C PRO A 159 20.27 -21.21 23.59
N LEU A 160 21.23 -21.18 24.53
CA LEU A 160 21.74 -19.96 25.13
C LEU A 160 22.28 -19.03 24.03
N ASN A 161 21.50 -18.01 23.70
CA ASN A 161 21.86 -16.81 22.94
C ASN A 161 22.26 -17.02 21.44
N PRO A 162 21.35 -16.76 20.48
CA PRO A 162 21.66 -16.79 19.05
C PRO A 162 22.38 -15.51 18.53
N LEU A 163 22.71 -14.55 19.41
CA LEU A 163 23.30 -13.25 19.05
C LEU A 163 24.77 -13.08 19.52
N LYS A 164 25.54 -14.17 19.58
CA LYS A 164 27.00 -14.10 19.67
C LYS A 164 27.63 -14.56 18.36
#